data_AF-A0A7C4MS02-F1
#
_entry.id   AF-A0A7C4MS02-F1
#
_cell.length_a   1.000
_cell.length_b   1.000
_cell.length_c   1.000
_cell.angle_alpha   90.00
_cell.angle_beta   90.00
_cell.angle_gamma   90.00
#
_symmetry.space_group_name_H-M   'P 1'
#
loop_
_entity.id
_entity.type
_entity.pdbx_description
1 polymer ?
#
loop_
_entity_poly.entity_id
_entity_poly.type
_entity_poly.pdbx_seq_one_letter_code
_entity_poly.pdbx_strand_id
1 'polypeptide(L)'
;HRFCVVFRGEGLGGNVADTDPQKTGVPPLPAVALDKESQWTAEVANQFVAQAQELLADQPKANGLTMRGFSAAPRLPSYQEVYGLKAAAIAVYPMYKGLAQLVGMEVIGKPSSLSEEIDVLEKAWPDYDFFFVHFKYTDSRGEDGKFDEKVKMIEQFDAVIPRVEKLKPDVLIVTGDHSTPAKMAGHSFHPVPVVLAAENCRPDACQAFGETAALCGGLGHFEAVHLMPLALAHAGRLAKFGA
;
A
#
# COMPACT_ATOMS: atom_id res chain seq x y z
N HIS A 1 -15.18 6.70 16.48
CA HIS A 1 -15.47 5.50 15.67
C HIS A 1 -14.97 5.72 14.25
N ARG A 2 -14.69 4.68 13.46
CA ARG A 2 -14.26 4.78 12.06
C ARG A 2 -15.19 3.93 11.19
N PHE A 3 -15.60 4.46 10.04
CA PHE A 3 -16.41 3.77 9.04
C PHE A 3 -16.01 4.27 7.64
N CYS A 4 -16.49 3.58 6.61
CA CYS A 4 -16.32 3.97 5.21
C CYS A 4 -17.69 3.92 4.52
N VAL A 5 -17.95 4.86 3.61
CA VAL A 5 -19.16 4.92 2.79
C VAL A 5 -18.74 4.84 1.33
N VAL A 6 -19.42 4.00 0.56
CA VAL A 6 -19.21 3.88 -0.89
C VAL A 6 -20.50 4.26 -1.60
N PHE A 7 -20.52 5.46 -2.15
CA PHE A 7 -21.60 5.89 -3.06
C PHE A 7 -21.37 5.28 -4.44
N ARG A 8 -22.39 4.63 -5.00
CA ARG A 8 -22.35 4.05 -6.35
C ARG A 8 -23.50 4.62 -7.17
N GLY A 9 -23.17 5.21 -8.30
CA GLY A 9 -24.13 5.87 -9.19
C GLY A 9 -23.42 6.64 -10.29
N GLU A 10 -24.17 7.05 -11.31
CA GLU A 10 -23.68 7.90 -12.39
C GLU A 10 -23.54 9.36 -11.90
N GLY A 11 -22.62 10.11 -12.52
CA GLY A 11 -22.44 11.54 -12.24
C GLY A 11 -21.84 11.87 -10.87
N LEU A 12 -21.17 10.91 -10.21
CA LEU A 12 -20.51 11.15 -8.94
C LEU A 12 -19.06 11.64 -9.15
N GLY A 13 -18.74 12.80 -8.59
CA GLY A 13 -17.40 13.37 -8.52
C GLY A 13 -16.72 13.12 -7.18
N GLY A 14 -15.41 13.35 -7.11
CA GLY A 14 -14.61 13.09 -5.91
C GLY A 14 -14.31 14.33 -5.06
N ASN A 15 -14.57 15.52 -5.58
CA ASN A 15 -14.02 16.77 -5.06
C ASN A 15 -15.05 17.48 -4.17
N VAL A 16 -15.25 16.94 -2.97
CA VAL A 16 -16.20 17.44 -1.97
C VAL A 16 -15.45 17.72 -0.68
N ALA A 17 -15.73 18.87 -0.06
CA ALA A 17 -15.15 19.24 1.22
C ALA A 17 -15.59 18.30 2.35
N ASP A 18 -14.68 18.04 3.29
CA ASP A 18 -14.98 17.24 4.48
C ASP A 18 -16.11 17.87 5.31
N THR A 19 -16.97 17.02 5.88
CA THR A 19 -18.02 17.45 6.81
C THR A 19 -17.54 17.45 8.27
N ASP A 20 -16.38 16.84 8.54
CA ASP A 20 -15.75 16.84 9.86
C ASP A 20 -15.01 18.17 10.14
N PRO A 21 -15.43 18.96 11.14
CA PRO A 21 -14.74 20.21 11.49
C PRO A 21 -13.40 19.98 12.22
N GLN A 22 -13.07 18.72 12.56
CA GLN A 22 -11.87 18.31 13.30
C GLN A 22 -11.72 18.99 14.68
N LYS A 23 -12.82 19.51 15.23
CA LYS A 23 -12.87 20.23 16.52
C LYS A 23 -14.12 19.84 17.30
N THR A 24 -13.94 19.50 18.57
CA THR A 24 -15.06 19.23 19.48
C THR A 24 -15.85 20.51 19.76
N GLY A 25 -17.17 20.39 19.88
CA GLY A 25 -18.08 21.52 20.14
C GLY A 25 -18.46 22.33 18.89
N VAL A 26 -17.94 21.94 17.72
CA VAL A 26 -18.32 22.51 16.43
C VAL A 26 -19.30 21.56 15.72
N PRO A 27 -20.44 22.05 15.22
CA PRO A 27 -21.36 21.23 14.43
C PRO A 27 -20.70 20.68 13.16
N PRO A 28 -21.12 19.51 12.65
CA PRO A 28 -20.73 19.03 11.33
C PRO A 28 -20.98 20.09 10.24
N LEU A 29 -20.05 20.20 9.30
CA LEU A 29 -20.17 21.07 8.15
C LEU A 29 -21.07 20.41 7.08
N PRO A 30 -21.76 21.19 6.24
CA PRO A 30 -22.40 20.62 5.05
C PRO A 30 -21.32 20.11 4.09
N ALA A 31 -21.65 19.04 3.36
CA ALA A 31 -20.85 18.63 2.22
C ALA A 31 -20.99 19.68 1.12
N VAL A 32 -19.87 20.23 0.65
CA VAL A 32 -19.83 21.27 -0.39
C VAL A 32 -18.92 20.80 -1.51
N ALA A 33 -19.45 20.75 -2.73
CA ALA A 33 -18.65 20.44 -3.90
C ALA A 33 -17.67 21.58 -4.22
N LEU A 34 -16.43 21.21 -4.51
CA LEU A 34 -15.35 22.14 -4.86
C LEU A 34 -15.21 22.32 -6.38
N ASP A 35 -16.00 21.58 -7.16
CA ASP A 35 -16.16 21.75 -8.61
C ASP A 35 -17.61 21.46 -9.04
N LYS A 36 -17.89 21.63 -10.34
CA LYS A 36 -19.23 21.39 -10.91
C LYS A 36 -19.57 19.90 -10.99
N GLU A 37 -18.58 19.04 -11.21
CA GLU A 37 -18.77 17.60 -11.41
C GLU A 37 -19.16 16.90 -10.11
N SER A 38 -18.77 17.46 -8.96
CA SER A 38 -19.01 16.88 -7.63
C SER A 38 -20.29 17.40 -6.96
N GLN A 39 -21.07 18.27 -7.61
CA GLN A 39 -22.31 18.84 -7.04
C GLN A 39 -23.29 17.75 -6.64
N TRP A 40 -23.52 16.78 -7.52
CA TRP A 40 -24.41 15.67 -7.24
C TRP A 40 -23.93 14.83 -6.04
N THR A 41 -22.62 14.63 -5.92
CA THR A 41 -22.04 13.92 -4.77
C THR A 41 -22.23 14.67 -3.47
N ALA A 42 -22.09 16.00 -3.45
CA ALA A 42 -22.35 16.80 -2.27
C ALA A 42 -23.83 16.74 -1.84
N GLU A 43 -24.77 16.76 -2.79
CA GLU A 43 -26.20 16.59 -2.52
C GLU A 43 -26.51 15.23 -1.90
N VAL A 44 -26.00 14.14 -2.51
CA VAL A 44 -26.15 12.77 -2.00
C VAL A 44 -25.54 12.64 -0.61
N ALA A 45 -24.34 13.20 -0.39
CA ALA A 45 -23.65 13.19 0.89
C ALA A 45 -24.47 13.91 1.98
N ASN A 46 -25.03 15.08 1.68
CA ASN A 46 -25.87 15.82 2.63
C ASN A 46 -27.15 15.05 2.97
N GLN A 47 -27.81 14.43 1.98
CA GLN A 47 -28.97 13.58 2.21
C GLN A 47 -28.64 12.37 3.08
N PHE A 48 -27.51 11.72 2.83
CA PHE A 48 -27.04 10.59 3.62
C PHE A 48 -26.78 10.98 5.08
N VAL A 49 -26.09 12.10 5.31
CA VAL A 49 -25.83 12.62 6.68
C VAL A 49 -27.14 12.95 7.40
N ALA A 50 -28.08 13.61 6.73
CA ALA A 50 -29.37 13.96 7.31
C ALA A 50 -30.17 12.72 7.74
N GLN A 51 -30.26 11.71 6.86
CA GLN A 51 -30.93 10.44 7.20
C GLN A 51 -30.22 9.70 8.33
N ALA A 52 -28.88 9.70 8.34
CA ALA A 52 -28.11 9.07 9.40
C ALA A 52 -28.32 9.77 10.75
N GLN A 53 -28.43 11.09 10.78
CA GLN A 53 -28.74 11.85 11.99
C GLN A 53 -30.13 11.49 12.55
N GLU A 54 -31.13 11.37 11.69
CA GLU A 54 -32.48 10.95 12.09
C GLU A 54 -32.48 9.52 12.66
N LEU A 55 -31.89 8.57 11.94
CA LEU A 55 -31.86 7.16 12.35
C LEU A 55 -31.06 6.91 13.64
N LEU A 56 -30.07 7.76 13.92
CA LEU A 56 -29.20 7.62 15.08
C LEU A 56 -29.60 8.53 16.25
N ALA A 57 -30.64 9.37 16.12
CA ALA A 57 -30.98 10.41 17.09
C ALA A 57 -31.19 9.89 18.52
N ASP A 58 -31.84 8.74 18.67
CA ASP A 58 -32.15 8.13 19.97
C ASP A 58 -30.99 7.32 20.57
N GLN A 59 -29.84 7.24 19.88
CA GLN A 59 -28.68 6.52 20.41
C GLN A 59 -28.00 7.33 21.53
N PRO A 60 -27.67 6.73 22.68
CA PRO A 60 -27.06 7.44 23.79
C PRO A 60 -25.60 7.90 23.51
N LYS A 61 -24.95 7.30 22.51
CA LYS A 61 -23.60 7.64 22.03
C LYS A 61 -23.55 7.39 20.52
N ALA A 62 -22.69 8.14 19.82
CA ALA A 62 -22.55 8.04 18.36
C ALA A 62 -23.89 8.23 17.62
N ASN A 63 -24.67 9.23 18.04
CA ASN A 63 -25.97 9.61 17.48
C ASN A 63 -25.88 10.48 16.21
N GLY A 64 -24.75 10.38 15.51
CA GLY A 64 -24.45 11.20 14.35
C GLY A 64 -23.11 10.80 13.76
N LEU A 65 -22.84 11.33 12.56
CA LEU A 65 -21.61 11.04 11.84
C LEU A 65 -21.05 12.29 11.15
N THR A 66 -19.76 12.26 10.91
CA THR A 66 -19.01 13.16 10.04
C THR A 66 -18.33 12.32 8.96
N MET A 67 -18.06 12.93 7.82
CA MET A 67 -17.45 12.31 6.64
C MET A 67 -16.22 13.10 6.26
N ARG A 68 -15.20 12.39 5.80
CA ARG A 68 -13.93 12.98 5.39
C ARG A 68 -13.28 12.13 4.31
N GLY A 69 -12.41 12.74 3.52
CA GLY A 69 -11.64 12.06 2.49
C GLY A 69 -12.51 11.62 1.31
N PHE A 70 -13.37 12.53 0.82
CA PHE A 70 -14.10 12.28 -0.42
C PHE A 70 -13.11 12.08 -1.56
N SER A 71 -13.35 11.03 -2.35
CA SER A 71 -12.56 10.71 -3.53
C SER A 71 -13.41 9.92 -4.51
N ALA A 72 -13.19 10.18 -5.80
CA ALA A 72 -13.66 9.28 -6.84
C ALA A 72 -12.70 8.09 -6.95
N ALA A 73 -13.20 6.97 -7.46
CA ALA A 73 -12.31 5.88 -7.86
C ALA A 73 -11.46 6.36 -9.06
N PRO A 74 -10.13 6.41 -8.93
CA PRO A 74 -9.29 6.89 -10.02
C PRO A 74 -9.33 5.88 -11.18
N ARG A 75 -9.21 6.38 -12.42
CA ARG A 75 -8.95 5.54 -13.59
C ARG A 75 -7.44 5.38 -13.73
N LEU A 76 -6.91 4.31 -13.16
CA LEU A 76 -5.51 3.94 -13.28
C LEU A 76 -5.37 2.83 -14.32
N PRO A 77 -4.32 2.86 -15.17
CA PRO A 77 -3.97 1.67 -15.93
C PRO A 77 -3.61 0.53 -14.97
N SER A 78 -4.00 -0.67 -15.33
CA SER A 78 -3.66 -1.89 -14.61
C SER A 78 -2.17 -2.17 -14.67
N TYR A 79 -1.69 -2.98 -13.72
CA TYR A 79 -0.32 -3.44 -13.64
C TYR A 79 0.10 -4.19 -14.91
N GLN A 80 -0.84 -4.92 -15.51
CA GLN A 80 -0.62 -5.60 -16.78
C GLN A 80 -0.50 -4.60 -17.95
N GLU A 81 -1.32 -3.54 -17.99
CA GLU A 81 -1.21 -2.50 -19.02
C GLU A 81 0.11 -1.72 -18.93
N VAL A 82 0.58 -1.44 -17.70
CA VAL A 82 1.82 -0.66 -17.49
C VAL A 82 3.07 -1.51 -17.68
N TYR A 83 3.10 -2.74 -17.15
CA TYR A 83 4.31 -3.55 -17.06
C TYR A 83 4.27 -4.85 -17.87
N GLY A 84 3.11 -5.23 -18.43
CA GLY A 84 2.96 -6.48 -19.20
C GLY A 84 3.05 -7.75 -18.35
N LEU A 85 2.86 -7.64 -17.02
CA LEU A 85 3.03 -8.75 -16.07
C LEU A 85 1.68 -9.24 -15.56
N LYS A 86 1.48 -10.55 -15.50
CA LYS A 86 0.40 -11.15 -14.70
C LYS A 86 0.83 -11.12 -13.23
N ALA A 87 0.23 -10.24 -12.45
CA ALA A 87 0.68 -9.95 -11.09
C ALA A 87 -0.31 -10.44 -10.01
N ALA A 88 0.24 -11.04 -8.95
CA ALA A 88 -0.48 -11.42 -7.75
C ALA A 88 0.00 -10.61 -6.53
N ALA A 89 -0.92 -10.35 -5.61
CA ALA A 89 -0.62 -9.74 -4.32
C ALA A 89 -1.00 -10.68 -3.16
N ILE A 90 -0.07 -10.86 -2.23
CA ILE A 90 -0.22 -11.64 -1.01
C ILE A 90 0.01 -10.68 0.16
N ALA A 91 -1.06 -10.37 0.88
CA ALA A 91 -0.99 -9.44 2.00
C ALA A 91 -1.98 -9.84 3.09
N VAL A 92 -1.64 -9.63 4.35
CA VAL A 92 -2.61 -9.66 5.46
C VAL A 92 -3.43 -8.37 5.52
N TYR A 93 -2.77 -7.21 5.38
CA TYR A 93 -3.37 -5.90 5.69
C TYR A 93 -4.38 -5.42 4.61
N PRO A 94 -5.62 -5.04 4.98
CA PRO A 94 -6.67 -4.71 4.00
C PRO A 94 -6.35 -3.59 3.02
N MET A 95 -5.55 -2.59 3.42
CA MET A 95 -5.20 -1.46 2.56
C MET A 95 -4.42 -1.92 1.32
N TYR A 96 -3.40 -2.77 1.48
CA TYR A 96 -2.62 -3.26 0.33
C TYR A 96 -3.43 -4.21 -0.57
N LYS A 97 -4.42 -4.93 -0.01
CA LYS A 97 -5.38 -5.68 -0.84
C LYS A 97 -6.17 -4.73 -1.74
N GLY A 98 -6.67 -3.63 -1.17
CA GLY A 98 -7.40 -2.61 -1.92
C GLY A 98 -6.54 -1.94 -3.00
N LEU A 99 -5.30 -1.56 -2.68
CA LEU A 99 -4.37 -0.96 -3.64
C LEU A 99 -3.99 -1.94 -4.77
N ALA A 100 -3.69 -3.19 -4.43
CA ALA A 100 -3.39 -4.23 -5.41
C ALA A 100 -4.56 -4.44 -6.38
N GLN A 101 -5.80 -4.53 -5.87
CA GLN A 101 -7.00 -4.64 -6.70
C GLN A 101 -7.23 -3.40 -7.56
N LEU A 102 -6.97 -2.20 -7.01
CA LEU A 102 -7.14 -0.94 -7.73
C LEU A 102 -6.24 -0.86 -8.97
N VAL A 103 -5.03 -1.41 -8.89
CA VAL A 103 -4.10 -1.51 -10.03
C VAL A 103 -4.22 -2.85 -10.78
N GLY A 104 -5.28 -3.62 -10.57
CA GLY A 104 -5.55 -4.83 -11.36
C GLY A 104 -4.67 -6.05 -11.05
N MET A 105 -4.02 -6.11 -9.89
CA MET A 105 -3.40 -7.35 -9.40
C MET A 105 -4.44 -8.32 -8.83
N GLU A 106 -4.18 -9.61 -8.93
CA GLU A 106 -5.00 -10.63 -8.27
C GLU A 106 -4.58 -10.78 -6.81
N VAL A 107 -5.47 -10.47 -5.86
CA VAL A 107 -5.22 -10.75 -4.44
C VAL A 107 -5.50 -12.22 -4.17
N ILE A 108 -4.45 -12.99 -3.87
CA ILE A 108 -4.54 -14.44 -3.68
C ILE A 108 -4.35 -14.84 -2.22
N GLY A 109 -5.04 -15.92 -1.83
CA GLY A 109 -4.99 -16.45 -0.48
C GLY A 109 -5.70 -15.57 0.56
N LYS A 110 -5.73 -16.09 1.80
CA LYS A 110 -6.18 -15.36 3.00
C LYS A 110 -5.22 -15.63 4.17
N PRO A 111 -3.92 -15.36 3.98
CA PRO A 111 -2.94 -15.66 5.02
C PRO A 111 -3.19 -14.80 6.25
N SER A 112 -2.81 -15.34 7.40
CA SER A 112 -2.86 -14.69 8.71
C SER A 112 -1.47 -14.48 9.32
N SER A 113 -0.45 -15.14 8.76
CA SER A 113 0.95 -15.06 9.19
C SER A 113 1.90 -14.98 8.00
N LEU A 114 3.14 -14.52 8.22
CA LEU A 114 4.16 -14.45 7.17
C LEU A 114 4.49 -15.84 6.59
N SER A 115 4.48 -16.88 7.41
CA SER A 115 4.68 -18.25 6.90
C SER A 115 3.58 -18.66 5.93
N GLU A 116 2.32 -18.35 6.25
CA GLU A 116 1.19 -18.62 5.36
C GLU A 116 1.24 -17.78 4.08
N GLU A 117 1.76 -16.54 4.15
CA GLU A 117 2.02 -15.72 2.96
C GLU A 117 3.00 -16.44 2.01
N ILE A 118 4.08 -17.03 2.55
CA ILE A 118 5.06 -17.78 1.75
C ILE A 118 4.50 -19.13 1.28
N ASP A 119 3.66 -19.82 2.06
CA ASP A 119 2.99 -21.05 1.60
C ASP A 119 2.08 -20.78 0.39
N VAL A 120 1.38 -19.63 0.39
CA VAL A 120 0.57 -19.18 -0.76
C VAL A 120 1.46 -18.86 -1.96
N LEU A 121 2.58 -18.15 -1.73
CA LEU A 121 3.56 -17.83 -2.76
C LEU A 121 4.10 -19.10 -3.45
N GLU A 122 4.60 -20.06 -2.67
CA GLU A 122 5.16 -21.30 -3.19
C GLU A 122 4.16 -22.10 -4.02
N LYS A 123 2.89 -22.13 -3.59
CA LYS A 123 1.82 -22.82 -4.32
C LYS A 123 1.45 -22.12 -5.64
N ALA A 124 1.41 -20.79 -5.64
CA ALA A 124 0.99 -19.98 -6.78
C ALA A 124 2.13 -19.65 -7.74
N TRP A 125 3.39 -19.92 -7.37
CA TRP A 125 4.59 -19.57 -8.11
C TRP A 125 4.53 -19.81 -9.64
N PRO A 126 4.04 -20.96 -10.15
CA PRO A 126 4.02 -21.20 -11.60
C PRO A 126 2.96 -20.39 -12.37
N ASP A 127 2.04 -19.71 -11.67
CA ASP A 127 0.84 -19.13 -12.28
C ASP A 127 0.97 -17.63 -12.60
N TYR A 128 2.02 -16.94 -12.14
CA TYR A 128 2.17 -15.48 -12.24
C TYR A 128 3.60 -15.06 -12.61
N ASP A 129 3.75 -13.88 -13.20
CA ASP A 129 5.04 -13.28 -13.54
C ASP A 129 5.61 -12.41 -12.41
N PHE A 130 4.76 -11.95 -11.49
CA PHE A 130 5.14 -11.03 -10.42
C PHE A 130 4.30 -11.26 -9.16
N PHE A 131 4.98 -11.22 -8.00
CA PHE A 131 4.35 -11.33 -6.70
C PHE A 131 4.71 -10.12 -5.83
N PHE A 132 3.69 -9.43 -5.33
CA PHE A 132 3.83 -8.46 -4.25
C PHE A 132 3.49 -9.12 -2.92
N VAL A 133 4.48 -9.29 -2.03
CA VAL A 133 4.30 -9.86 -0.69
C VAL A 133 4.52 -8.77 0.35
N HIS A 134 3.56 -8.55 1.26
CA HIS A 134 3.60 -7.43 2.20
C HIS A 134 3.55 -7.86 3.66
N PHE A 135 4.63 -7.58 4.40
CA PHE A 135 4.74 -7.86 5.82
C PHE A 135 4.51 -6.62 6.70
N LYS A 136 3.33 -6.52 7.33
CA LYS A 136 2.89 -5.30 8.05
C LYS A 136 3.59 -5.04 9.39
N TYR A 137 4.01 -6.09 10.08
CA TYR A 137 4.23 -6.02 11.52
C TYR A 137 5.48 -5.22 11.93
N THR A 138 6.47 -5.08 11.04
CA THR A 138 7.63 -4.20 11.23
C THR A 138 7.23 -2.74 11.43
N ASP A 139 6.29 -2.24 10.63
CA ASP A 139 5.75 -0.89 10.75
C ASP A 139 4.97 -0.71 12.06
N SER A 140 4.08 -1.65 12.39
CA SER A 140 3.25 -1.56 13.61
C SER A 140 4.09 -1.45 14.88
N ARG A 141 5.22 -2.17 14.97
CA ARG A 141 6.13 -2.06 16.13
C ARG A 141 6.91 -0.73 16.12
N GLY A 142 7.15 -0.15 14.94
CA GLY A 142 7.72 1.18 14.79
C GLY A 142 6.78 2.28 15.31
N GLU A 143 5.52 2.26 14.90
CA GLU A 143 4.46 3.15 15.40
C GLU A 143 4.25 3.02 16.92
N ASP A 144 4.34 1.80 17.46
CA ASP A 144 4.23 1.56 18.91
C ASP A 144 5.46 2.08 19.71
N GLY A 145 6.51 2.55 19.03
CA GLY A 145 7.77 2.98 19.64
C GLY A 145 8.63 1.84 20.21
N LYS A 146 8.35 0.59 19.81
CA LYS A 146 8.93 -0.62 20.39
C LYS A 146 10.08 -1.15 19.54
N PHE A 147 11.26 -0.57 19.76
CA PHE A 147 12.47 -0.91 18.99
C PHE A 147 12.79 -2.41 18.98
N ASP A 148 12.91 -3.05 20.15
CA ASP A 148 13.29 -4.46 20.24
C ASP A 148 12.23 -5.40 19.61
N GLU A 149 10.94 -5.05 19.72
CA GLU A 149 9.90 -5.82 19.03
C GLU A 149 9.98 -5.64 17.51
N LYS A 150 10.32 -4.44 17.01
CA LYS A 150 10.53 -4.20 15.58
C LYS A 150 11.70 -5.03 15.04
N VAL A 151 12.81 -5.11 15.77
CA VAL A 151 13.95 -5.97 15.41
C VAL A 151 13.51 -7.42 15.27
N LYS A 152 12.75 -7.96 16.23
CA LYS A 152 12.21 -9.33 16.14
C LYS A 152 11.33 -9.57 14.92
N MET A 153 10.53 -8.58 14.51
CA MET A 153 9.75 -8.71 13.27
C MET A 153 10.65 -8.78 12.03
N ILE A 154 11.74 -8.01 11.99
CA ILE A 154 12.72 -8.07 10.90
C ILE A 154 13.43 -9.43 10.87
N GLU A 155 13.81 -9.98 12.03
CA GLU A 155 14.40 -11.32 12.13
C GLU A 155 13.42 -12.42 11.67
N GLN A 156 12.13 -12.29 11.99
CA GLN A 156 11.09 -13.19 11.46
C GLN A 156 10.95 -13.09 9.94
N PHE A 157 11.09 -11.89 9.39
CA PHE A 157 11.09 -11.68 7.95
C PHE A 157 12.32 -12.32 7.29
N ASP A 158 13.52 -12.10 7.85
CA ASP A 158 14.76 -12.70 7.36
C ASP A 158 14.68 -14.23 7.28
N ALA A 159 14.07 -14.86 8.30
CA ALA A 159 13.94 -16.32 8.38
C ALA A 159 13.17 -16.96 7.20
N VAL A 160 12.33 -16.20 6.47
CA VAL A 160 11.58 -16.73 5.31
C VAL A 160 12.27 -16.49 3.98
N ILE A 161 13.28 -15.60 3.91
CA ILE A 161 14.00 -15.29 2.67
C ILE A 161 14.58 -16.54 1.97
N PRO A 162 15.20 -17.50 2.68
CA PRO A 162 15.70 -18.72 2.04
C PRO A 162 14.62 -19.58 1.36
N ARG A 163 13.35 -19.46 1.76
CA ARG A 163 12.23 -20.13 1.08
C ARG A 163 11.93 -19.45 -0.25
N VAL A 164 11.91 -18.12 -0.27
CA VAL A 164 11.71 -17.32 -1.49
C VAL A 164 12.85 -17.54 -2.48
N GLU A 165 14.11 -17.55 -2.03
CA GLU A 165 15.26 -17.81 -2.90
C GLU A 165 15.23 -19.20 -3.56
N LYS A 166 14.71 -20.23 -2.86
CA LYS A 166 14.55 -21.58 -3.42
C LYS A 166 13.59 -21.64 -4.60
N LEU A 167 12.67 -20.67 -4.72
CA LEU A 167 11.79 -20.53 -5.87
C LEU A 167 12.51 -20.01 -7.11
N LYS A 168 13.77 -19.55 -6.95
CA LYS A 168 14.64 -19.04 -8.01
C LYS A 168 14.00 -17.91 -8.83
N PRO A 169 13.63 -16.79 -8.18
CA PRO A 169 13.17 -15.61 -8.91
C PRO A 169 14.24 -15.12 -9.89
N ASP A 170 13.83 -14.68 -11.09
CA ASP A 170 14.73 -13.95 -12.00
C ASP A 170 15.23 -12.65 -11.35
N VAL A 171 14.34 -12.01 -10.56
CA VAL A 171 14.64 -10.80 -9.79
C VAL A 171 13.97 -10.89 -8.42
N LEU A 172 14.75 -10.77 -7.34
CA LEU A 172 14.28 -10.61 -5.97
C LEU A 172 14.49 -9.16 -5.51
N ILE A 173 13.45 -8.54 -4.97
CA ILE A 173 13.50 -7.18 -4.43
C ILE A 173 13.01 -7.20 -2.98
N VAL A 174 13.78 -6.58 -2.09
CA VAL A 174 13.38 -6.34 -0.70
C VAL A 174 13.59 -4.87 -0.36
N THR A 175 12.54 -4.23 0.15
CA THR A 175 12.54 -2.82 0.59
C THR A 175 11.38 -2.58 1.58
N GLY A 176 11.41 -1.43 2.25
CA GLY A 176 10.21 -0.82 2.84
C GLY A 176 9.48 0.07 1.83
N ASP A 177 8.21 0.37 2.09
CA ASP A 177 7.45 1.39 1.38
C ASP A 177 7.62 2.78 2.03
N HIS A 178 7.91 2.82 3.33
CA HIS A 178 8.32 4.04 4.05
C HIS A 178 9.15 3.73 5.31
N SER A 179 9.75 4.77 5.88
CA SER A 179 10.49 4.69 7.14
C SER A 179 9.60 4.99 8.34
N THR A 180 9.57 4.07 9.31
CA THR A 180 8.87 4.26 10.60
C THR A 180 9.84 4.04 11.78
N PRO A 181 10.69 5.04 12.13
CA PRO A 181 11.66 4.90 13.20
C PRO A 181 10.95 4.75 14.56
N ALA A 182 11.28 3.69 15.32
CA ALA A 182 10.66 3.46 16.63
C ALA A 182 10.86 4.64 17.60
N LYS A 183 12.01 5.34 17.50
CA LYS A 183 12.27 6.54 18.29
C LYS A 183 11.27 7.69 18.02
N MET A 184 10.69 7.73 16.83
CA MET A 184 9.71 8.74 16.44
C MET A 184 8.26 8.29 16.67
N ALA A 185 8.01 6.99 16.84
CA ALA A 185 6.67 6.42 16.98
C ALA A 185 5.71 6.94 15.88
N GLY A 186 6.21 6.95 14.64
CA GLY A 186 5.53 7.56 13.51
C GLY A 186 6.33 7.42 12.20
N HIS A 187 5.63 7.57 11.07
CA HIS A 187 6.27 7.69 9.75
C HIS A 187 7.25 8.86 9.69
N SER A 188 8.29 8.73 8.88
CA SER A 188 9.32 9.75 8.69
C SER A 188 9.77 9.86 7.23
N PHE A 189 10.47 10.94 6.91
CA PHE A 189 10.95 11.26 5.56
C PHE A 189 12.27 10.54 5.17
N HIS A 190 12.83 9.73 6.08
CA HIS A 190 14.11 9.07 5.81
C HIS A 190 13.97 8.06 4.65
N PRO A 191 14.98 7.95 3.77
CA PRO A 191 14.97 6.96 2.70
C PRO A 191 14.96 5.54 3.27
N VAL A 192 14.45 4.60 2.48
CA VAL A 192 14.38 3.17 2.83
C VAL A 192 15.49 2.39 2.11
N PRO A 193 16.10 1.38 2.76
CA PRO A 193 17.09 0.54 2.10
C PRO A 193 16.40 -0.37 1.07
N VAL A 194 17.03 -0.52 -0.09
CA VAL A 194 16.58 -1.40 -1.19
C VAL A 194 17.69 -2.38 -1.52
N VAL A 195 17.35 -3.66 -1.66
CA VAL A 195 18.19 -4.65 -2.35
C VAL A 195 17.44 -5.19 -3.57
N LEU A 196 18.14 -5.28 -4.69
CA LEU A 196 17.69 -5.93 -5.91
C LEU A 196 18.75 -6.98 -6.27
N ALA A 197 18.34 -8.23 -6.33
CA ALA A 197 19.19 -9.35 -6.69
C ALA A 197 18.65 -10.02 -7.97
N ALA A 198 19.52 -10.21 -8.95
CA ALA A 198 19.26 -10.90 -10.21
C ALA A 198 20.59 -11.48 -10.72
N GLU A 199 20.53 -12.50 -11.59
CA GLU A 199 21.73 -13.17 -12.12
C GLU A 199 22.67 -12.21 -12.87
N ASN A 200 22.09 -11.23 -13.58
CA ASN A 200 22.80 -10.24 -14.38
C ASN A 200 23.07 -8.92 -13.63
N CYS A 201 22.90 -8.88 -12.31
CA CYS A 201 23.31 -7.71 -11.51
C CYS A 201 24.83 -7.52 -11.56
N ARG A 202 25.26 -6.27 -11.51
CA ARG A 202 26.65 -5.93 -11.16
C ARG A 202 26.71 -5.75 -9.63
N PRO A 203 27.18 -6.75 -8.87
CA PRO A 203 27.21 -6.66 -7.42
C PRO A 203 28.12 -5.51 -6.98
N ASP A 204 27.69 -4.80 -5.94
CA ASP A 204 28.52 -3.84 -5.23
C ASP A 204 29.28 -4.51 -4.06
N ALA A 205 29.95 -3.73 -3.23
CA ALA A 205 30.75 -4.23 -2.12
C ALA A 205 29.94 -4.48 -0.83
N CYS A 206 28.63 -4.20 -0.79
CA CYS A 206 27.82 -4.36 0.40
C CYS A 206 27.72 -5.85 0.78
N GLN A 207 27.88 -6.14 2.07
CA GLN A 207 27.82 -7.50 2.63
C GLN A 207 26.67 -7.67 3.64
N ALA A 208 25.88 -6.63 3.86
CA ALA A 208 24.77 -6.60 4.80
C ALA A 208 23.65 -5.71 4.26
N PHE A 209 22.41 -6.01 4.65
CA PHE A 209 21.25 -5.19 4.33
C PHE A 209 20.84 -4.33 5.52
N GLY A 210 20.80 -3.02 5.32
CA GLY A 210 20.46 -2.03 6.34
C GLY A 210 20.77 -0.62 5.86
N GLU A 211 20.29 0.39 6.58
CA GLU A 211 20.34 1.78 6.17
C GLU A 211 21.77 2.26 5.90
N THR A 212 22.73 1.89 6.76
CA THR A 212 24.14 2.31 6.60
C THR A 212 24.81 1.67 5.37
N ALA A 213 24.51 0.41 5.07
CA ALA A 213 25.05 -0.25 3.89
C ALA A 213 24.44 0.33 2.60
N ALA A 214 23.13 0.59 2.61
CA ALA A 214 22.41 1.15 1.46
C ALA A 214 22.92 2.54 1.04
N LEU A 215 23.51 3.33 1.95
CA LEU A 215 24.15 4.61 1.60
C LEU A 215 25.32 4.46 0.62
N CYS A 216 25.98 3.30 0.61
CA CYS A 216 27.13 3.00 -0.25
C CYS A 216 26.78 2.01 -1.38
N GLY A 217 25.50 1.61 -1.49
CA GLY A 217 25.03 0.65 -2.49
C GLY A 217 25.13 1.18 -3.91
N GLY A 218 25.39 0.29 -4.86
CA GLY A 218 25.58 0.62 -6.28
C GLY A 218 24.33 1.12 -6.99
N LEU A 219 23.14 0.94 -6.41
CA LEU A 219 21.89 1.52 -6.87
C LEU A 219 21.82 3.04 -6.63
N GLY A 220 22.58 3.57 -5.68
CA GLY A 220 22.49 4.96 -5.23
C GLY A 220 21.14 5.30 -4.60
N HIS A 221 20.82 6.60 -4.53
CA HIS A 221 19.53 7.09 -4.06
C HIS A 221 18.66 7.47 -5.26
N PHE A 222 17.48 6.85 -5.36
CA PHE A 222 16.56 7.03 -6.48
C PHE A 222 15.10 6.96 -6.00
N GLU A 223 14.18 7.46 -6.82
CA GLU A 223 12.75 7.40 -6.53
C GLU A 223 12.18 5.99 -6.75
N ALA A 224 11.32 5.52 -5.83
CA ALA A 224 10.75 4.17 -5.87
C ALA A 224 9.98 3.85 -7.17
N VAL A 225 9.47 4.86 -7.88
CA VAL A 225 8.82 4.70 -9.19
C VAL A 225 9.74 4.07 -10.25
N HIS A 226 11.06 4.15 -10.07
CA HIS A 226 12.03 3.54 -10.99
C HIS A 226 12.41 2.10 -10.63
N LEU A 227 11.94 1.57 -9.49
CA LEU A 227 12.27 0.21 -9.05
C LEU A 227 11.73 -0.86 -10.00
N MET A 228 10.50 -0.70 -10.50
CA MET A 228 9.91 -1.63 -11.46
C MET A 228 10.60 -1.61 -12.84
N PRO A 229 10.91 -0.44 -13.45
CA PRO A 229 11.76 -0.40 -14.63
C PRO A 229 13.11 -1.11 -14.47
N LEU A 230 13.78 -0.97 -13.31
CA LEU A 230 15.02 -1.70 -13.02
C LEU A 230 14.78 -3.21 -12.93
N ALA A 231 13.72 -3.64 -12.26
CA ALA A 231 13.32 -5.05 -12.19
C ALA A 231 13.08 -5.65 -13.58
N LEU A 232 12.33 -4.95 -14.43
CA LEU A 232 12.04 -5.37 -15.80
C LEU A 232 13.31 -5.44 -16.67
N ALA A 233 14.27 -4.53 -16.45
CA ALA A 233 15.56 -4.56 -17.14
C ALA A 233 16.33 -5.85 -16.81
N HIS A 234 16.42 -6.18 -15.52
CA HIS A 234 17.09 -7.39 -15.05
C HIS A 234 16.37 -8.66 -15.51
N ALA A 235 15.03 -8.66 -15.54
CA ALA A 235 14.21 -9.77 -16.03
C ALA A 235 14.19 -9.91 -17.57
N GLY A 236 14.88 -9.05 -18.32
CA GLY A 236 14.89 -9.09 -19.79
C GLY A 236 13.55 -8.74 -20.44
N ARG A 237 12.69 -7.97 -19.76
CA ARG A 237 11.32 -7.62 -20.19
C ARG A 237 11.17 -6.21 -20.73
N LEU A 238 12.27 -5.49 -20.97
CA LEU A 238 12.24 -4.18 -21.63
C LEU A 238 12.40 -4.31 -23.14
N ALA A 239 11.58 -3.54 -23.88
CA ALA A 239 11.75 -3.34 -25.32
C ALA A 239 12.67 -2.14 -25.59
N LYS A 240 13.41 -2.20 -26.70
CA LYS A 240 14.13 -1.02 -27.20
C LYS A 240 13.13 0.06 -27.63
N PHE A 241 13.44 1.31 -27.30
CA PHE A 241 12.67 2.45 -27.77
C PHE A 241 13.38 3.09 -28.97
N GLY A 242 12.72 3.07 -30.14
CA GLY A 242 13.16 3.83 -31.33
C GLY A 242 14.21 3.18 -32.23
N ALA A 243 14.47 1.87 -32.10
CA ALA A 243 15.39 1.12 -32.98
C ALA A 243 15.00 -0.35 -33.12
#